data_AF-H8ZEB7-F1
#
_entry.id   AF-H8ZEB7-F1
#
_cell.length_a   1.000
_cell.length_b   1.000
_cell.length_c   1.000
_cell.angle_alpha   90.00
_cell.angle_beta   90.00
_cell.angle_gamma   90.00
#
_symmetry.space_group_name_H-M   'P 1'
#
loop_
_entity.id
_entity.type
_entity.pdbx_description
1 polymer ?
#
loop_
_entity_poly.entity_id
_entity_poly.type
_entity_poly.pdbx_seq_one_letter_code
_entity_poly.pdbx_strand_id
1 'polypeptide(L)'
;MLLSREYLISSIRTIQPTYDSLSCVIEYILLFINSLDCITDIIIKEAKNSNACTNLFILYLLNELLVKLNATEESRKAHASNIKTVKNTLKEILKIGQKKIDIIKANSTEALKNTAVTLSKKFKEIEELIHSKQESTKAGKAESKEKKKRETTKTAEKVEEKKEEIDETYLDIEYLESLCRKKDVKGVIKYIKELKKTM
;
A
#
# COMPACT_ATOMS: atom_id res chain seq x y z
N MET A 1 -30.71 7.40 1.52
CA MET A 1 -29.29 7.09 1.28
C MET A 1 -29.19 5.61 0.87
N LEU A 2 -29.40 5.34 -0.42
CA LEU A 2 -29.57 4.00 -1.02
C LEU A 2 -28.46 3.70 -2.06
N LEU A 3 -27.36 4.46 -2.00
CA LEU A 3 -26.37 4.58 -3.07
C LEU A 3 -25.02 3.90 -2.76
N SER A 4 -24.83 3.27 -1.60
CA SER A 4 -23.50 2.81 -1.20
C SER A 4 -23.18 1.36 -1.59
N ARG A 5 -24.16 0.45 -1.50
CA ARG A 5 -23.93 -0.98 -1.73
C ARG A 5 -23.94 -1.34 -3.20
N GLU A 6 -24.97 -0.89 -3.93
CA GLU A 6 -25.16 -1.15 -5.36
C GLU A 6 -24.04 -0.50 -6.17
N TYR A 7 -23.62 0.71 -5.79
CA TYR A 7 -22.46 1.37 -6.37
C TYR A 7 -21.19 0.54 -6.16
N LEU A 8 -20.88 0.13 -4.92
CA LEU A 8 -19.72 -0.70 -4.63
C LEU A 8 -19.73 -2.01 -5.43
N ILE A 9 -20.87 -2.69 -5.50
CA ILE A 9 -21.03 -3.92 -6.29
C ILE A 9 -20.75 -3.63 -7.77
N SER A 10 -21.34 -2.57 -8.32
CA SER A 10 -21.13 -2.17 -9.71
C SER A 10 -19.65 -1.90 -9.98
N SER A 11 -19.01 -1.09 -9.13
CA SER A 11 -17.60 -0.75 -9.24
C SER A 11 -16.66 -1.95 -9.18
N ILE A 12 -16.96 -2.94 -8.32
CA ILE A 12 -16.18 -4.19 -8.23
C ILE A 12 -16.33 -5.00 -9.52
N ARG A 13 -17.54 -5.10 -10.07
CA ARG A 13 -17.81 -5.89 -11.28
C ARG A 13 -17.20 -5.26 -12.54
N THR A 14 -17.13 -3.93 -12.58
CA THR A 14 -16.59 -3.17 -13.72
C THR A 14 -15.15 -2.73 -13.51
N ILE A 15 -14.45 -3.26 -12.50
CA ILE A 15 -13.10 -2.84 -12.18
C ILE A 15 -12.15 -3.16 -13.35
N GLN A 16 -11.42 -2.15 -13.80
CA GLN A 16 -10.44 -2.28 -14.86
C GLN A 16 -9.03 -2.44 -14.28
N PRO A 17 -8.09 -3.08 -15.01
CA PRO A 17 -6.71 -3.23 -14.59
C PRO A 17 -5.90 -1.92 -14.77
N THR A 18 -6.47 -0.79 -14.33
CA THR A 18 -5.82 0.52 -14.38
C THR A 18 -5.74 1.11 -12.98
N TYR A 19 -4.72 1.92 -12.74
CA TYR A 19 -4.54 2.60 -11.46
C TYR A 19 -5.74 3.48 -11.13
N ASP A 20 -6.25 4.24 -12.11
CA ASP A 20 -7.39 5.13 -11.92
C ASP A 20 -8.66 4.38 -11.52
N SER A 21 -8.94 3.25 -12.18
CA SER A 21 -10.11 2.43 -11.83
C SER A 21 -10.01 1.86 -10.42
N LEU A 22 -8.81 1.48 -9.97
CA LEU A 22 -8.58 1.03 -8.61
C LEU A 22 -8.69 2.19 -7.61
N SER A 23 -8.08 3.34 -7.89
CA SER A 23 -8.03 4.50 -6.97
C SER A 23 -9.42 5.02 -6.62
N CYS A 24 -10.31 5.15 -7.61
CA CYS A 24 -11.69 5.59 -7.38
C CYS A 24 -12.43 4.72 -6.35
N VAL A 25 -12.27 3.40 -6.45
CA VAL A 25 -12.91 2.46 -5.52
C VAL A 25 -12.26 2.51 -4.15
N ILE A 26 -10.94 2.70 -4.09
CA ILE A 26 -10.21 2.82 -2.82
C ILE A 26 -10.62 4.09 -2.07
N GLU A 27 -10.67 5.23 -2.76
CA GLU A 27 -11.11 6.50 -2.20
C GLU A 27 -12.53 6.40 -1.66
N TYR A 28 -13.42 5.76 -2.42
CA TYR A 28 -14.76 5.43 -1.95
C TYR A 28 -14.73 4.60 -0.66
N ILE A 29 -13.92 3.54 -0.58
CA ILE A 29 -13.81 2.72 0.64
C ILE A 29 -13.25 3.54 1.80
N LEU A 30 -12.28 4.42 1.56
CA LEU A 30 -11.68 5.28 2.59
C LEU A 30 -12.68 6.31 3.14
N LEU A 31 -13.59 6.84 2.32
CA LEU A 31 -14.67 7.72 2.78
C LEU A 31 -15.61 7.00 3.77
N PHE A 32 -15.79 5.69 3.60
CA PHE A 32 -16.65 4.84 4.44
C PHE A 32 -15.85 3.87 5.30
N ILE A 33 -14.64 4.26 5.73
CA ILE A 33 -13.70 3.37 6.42
C ILE A 33 -14.27 2.81 7.74
N ASN A 34 -15.19 3.52 8.39
CA ASN A 34 -15.87 3.06 9.60
C ASN A 34 -16.89 1.93 9.35
N SER A 35 -17.25 1.69 8.09
CA SER A 35 -18.12 0.60 7.63
C SER A 35 -17.36 -0.50 6.90
N LEU A 36 -16.03 -0.60 7.13
CA LEU A 36 -15.17 -1.49 6.38
C LEU A 36 -15.58 -2.96 6.50
N ASP A 37 -16.04 -3.41 7.66
CA ASP A 37 -16.49 -4.81 7.82
C ASP A 37 -17.65 -5.13 6.87
N CYS A 38 -18.64 -4.25 6.76
CA CYS A 38 -19.76 -4.38 5.82
C CYS A 38 -19.31 -4.32 4.36
N ILE A 39 -18.37 -3.42 4.04
CA ILE A 39 -17.77 -3.29 2.71
C ILE A 39 -17.05 -4.58 2.34
N THR A 40 -16.25 -5.15 3.25
CA THR A 40 -15.52 -6.39 3.00
C THR A 40 -16.44 -7.59 2.86
N ASP A 41 -17.55 -7.64 3.60
CA ASP A 41 -18.58 -8.67 3.42
C ASP A 41 -19.21 -8.62 2.03
N ILE A 42 -19.47 -7.41 1.51
CA ILE A 42 -19.95 -7.22 0.13
C ILE A 42 -18.88 -7.69 -0.86
N ILE A 43 -17.62 -7.29 -0.68
CA ILE A 43 -16.50 -7.71 -1.55
C ILE A 43 -16.36 -9.24 -1.58
N ILE A 44 -16.44 -9.89 -0.42
CA ILE A 44 -16.37 -11.36 -0.31
C ILE A 44 -17.53 -12.03 -1.06
N LYS A 45 -18.76 -11.53 -0.89
CA LYS A 45 -19.94 -12.04 -1.61
C LYS A 45 -19.77 -11.88 -3.12
N GLU A 46 -19.32 -10.72 -3.58
CA GLU A 46 -19.08 -10.49 -5.01
C GLU A 46 -17.94 -11.35 -5.56
N ALA A 47 -16.87 -11.57 -4.81
CA ALA A 47 -15.78 -12.45 -5.23
C ALA A 47 -16.20 -13.92 -5.36
N LYS A 48 -17.18 -14.38 -4.56
CA LYS A 48 -17.77 -15.72 -4.71
C LYS A 48 -18.54 -15.85 -6.03
N ASN A 49 -19.21 -14.78 -6.44
CA ASN A 49 -20.04 -14.73 -7.65
C ASN A 49 -19.26 -14.37 -8.93
N SER A 50 -18.05 -13.81 -8.80
CA SER A 50 -17.24 -13.32 -9.93
C SER A 50 -16.30 -14.38 -10.52
N ASN A 51 -15.61 -14.06 -11.61
CA ASN A 51 -14.60 -14.94 -12.21
C ASN A 51 -13.20 -14.76 -11.56
N ALA A 52 -12.24 -15.61 -11.94
CA ALA A 52 -10.89 -15.56 -11.38
C ALA A 52 -10.13 -14.26 -11.69
N CYS A 53 -10.37 -13.64 -12.85
CA CYS A 53 -9.77 -12.35 -13.23
C CYS A 53 -10.28 -11.21 -12.35
N THR A 54 -11.60 -11.10 -12.14
CA THR A 54 -12.18 -10.11 -11.23
C THR A 54 -11.63 -10.28 -9.82
N ASN A 55 -11.48 -11.52 -9.35
CA ASN A 55 -10.90 -11.79 -8.04
C ASN A 55 -9.44 -11.31 -7.93
N LEU A 56 -8.66 -11.42 -9.01
CA LEU A 56 -7.31 -10.86 -9.06
C LEU A 56 -7.33 -9.32 -8.89
N PHE A 57 -8.28 -8.64 -9.53
CA PHE A 57 -8.41 -7.19 -9.40
C PHE A 57 -8.89 -6.77 -8.02
N ILE A 58 -9.79 -7.54 -7.40
CA ILE A 58 -10.16 -7.35 -5.99
C ILE A 58 -8.93 -7.50 -5.08
N LEU A 59 -8.02 -8.44 -5.36
CA LEU A 59 -6.78 -8.57 -4.60
C LEU A 59 -5.88 -7.33 -4.77
N TYR A 60 -5.71 -6.81 -5.99
CA TYR A 60 -4.97 -5.56 -6.20
C TYR A 60 -5.58 -4.39 -5.44
N LEU A 61 -6.91 -4.25 -5.49
CA LEU A 61 -7.66 -3.23 -4.77
C LEU A 61 -7.40 -3.29 -3.26
N LEU A 62 -7.57 -4.47 -2.67
CA LEU A 62 -7.40 -4.68 -1.22
C LEU A 62 -5.94 -4.55 -0.80
N ASN A 63 -4.99 -4.96 -1.64
CA ASN A 63 -3.56 -4.78 -1.37
C ASN A 63 -3.20 -3.29 -1.36
N GLU A 64 -3.68 -2.51 -2.31
CA GLU A 64 -3.42 -1.07 -2.34
C GLU A 64 -4.10 -0.35 -1.17
N LEU A 65 -5.33 -0.73 -0.82
CA LEU A 65 -5.99 -0.25 0.40
C LEU A 65 -5.14 -0.58 1.65
N LEU A 66 -4.61 -1.79 1.74
CA LEU A 66 -3.74 -2.20 2.83
C LEU A 66 -2.47 -1.33 2.90
N VAL A 67 -1.88 -0.97 1.76
CA VAL A 67 -0.72 -0.07 1.70
C VAL A 67 -1.08 1.31 2.24
N LYS A 68 -2.20 1.90 1.80
CA LYS A 68 -2.64 3.22 2.27
C LYS A 68 -2.94 3.24 3.78
N LEU A 69 -3.58 2.20 4.29
CA LEU A 69 -3.82 2.06 5.75
C LEU A 69 -2.53 1.83 6.55
N ASN A 70 -1.46 1.34 5.92
CA ASN A 70 -0.17 1.12 6.57
C ASN A 70 0.89 2.21 6.31
N ALA A 71 0.52 3.31 5.66
CA ALA A 71 1.46 4.31 5.15
C ALA A 71 2.34 4.94 6.24
N THR A 72 1.78 5.26 7.41
CA THR A 72 2.50 5.86 8.55
C THR A 72 2.28 5.09 9.85
N GLU A 73 3.09 5.35 10.87
CA GLU A 73 2.90 4.70 12.18
C GLU A 73 1.60 5.16 12.84
N GLU A 74 1.24 6.43 12.73
CA GLU A 74 -0.02 6.99 13.23
C GLU A 74 -1.21 6.35 12.53
N SER A 75 -1.17 6.24 11.19
CA SER A 75 -2.21 5.59 10.39
C SER A 75 -2.38 4.11 10.78
N ARG A 76 -1.27 3.39 10.95
CA ARG A 76 -1.29 1.99 11.41
C ARG A 76 -1.95 1.81 12.77
N LYS A 77 -1.71 2.73 13.71
CA LYS A 77 -2.34 2.70 15.04
C LYS A 77 -3.83 3.03 14.95
N ALA A 78 -4.18 4.08 14.22
CA ALA A 78 -5.57 4.52 14.04
C ALA A 78 -6.44 3.48 13.33
N HIS A 79 -5.86 2.71 12.40
CA HIS A 79 -6.57 1.75 11.56
C HIS A 79 -6.23 0.28 11.86
N ALA A 80 -5.73 -0.03 13.05
CA ALA A 80 -5.29 -1.38 13.40
C ALA A 80 -6.38 -2.47 13.18
N SER A 81 -7.63 -2.16 13.55
CA SER A 81 -8.77 -3.06 13.31
C SER A 81 -9.04 -3.23 11.80
N ASN A 82 -9.10 -2.11 11.08
CA ASN A 82 -9.34 -2.10 9.64
C ASN A 82 -8.26 -2.87 8.86
N ILE A 83 -7.00 -2.69 9.23
CA ILE A 83 -5.86 -3.44 8.66
C ILE A 83 -6.04 -4.94 8.87
N LYS A 84 -6.52 -5.37 10.05
CA LYS A 84 -6.81 -6.77 10.33
C LYS A 84 -7.96 -7.28 9.45
N THR A 85 -9.04 -6.52 9.32
CA THR A 85 -10.18 -6.85 8.44
C THR A 85 -9.73 -7.02 6.98
N VAL A 86 -8.95 -6.07 6.43
CA VAL A 86 -8.44 -6.16 5.05
C VAL A 86 -7.52 -7.37 4.88
N LYS A 87 -6.64 -7.66 5.84
CA LYS A 87 -5.76 -8.84 5.78
C LYS A 87 -6.54 -10.16 5.79
N ASN A 88 -7.60 -10.26 6.59
CA ASN A 88 -8.45 -11.44 6.63
C ASN A 88 -9.21 -11.60 5.31
N THR A 89 -9.73 -10.49 4.79
CA THR A 89 -10.43 -10.44 3.49
C THR A 89 -9.52 -10.90 2.35
N LEU A 90 -8.29 -10.39 2.28
CA LEU A 90 -7.27 -10.81 1.30
C LEU A 90 -7.06 -12.33 1.32
N LYS A 91 -6.92 -12.94 2.51
CA LYS A 91 -6.77 -14.40 2.64
C LYS A 91 -7.99 -15.16 2.14
N GLU A 92 -9.20 -14.66 2.38
CA GLU A 92 -10.42 -15.29 1.87
C GLU A 92 -10.51 -15.18 0.34
N ILE A 93 -10.25 -14.00 -0.22
CA ILE A 93 -10.29 -13.80 -1.69
C ILE A 93 -9.22 -14.63 -2.40
N LEU A 94 -8.02 -14.76 -1.83
CA LEU A 94 -6.97 -15.66 -2.36
C LEU A 94 -7.49 -17.09 -2.47
N LYS A 95 -8.09 -17.63 -1.40
CA LYS A 95 -8.67 -18.98 -1.39
C LYS A 95 -9.79 -19.13 -2.43
N ILE A 96 -10.68 -18.15 -2.56
CA ILE A 96 -11.78 -18.18 -3.53
C ILE A 96 -11.24 -18.15 -4.96
N GLY A 97 -10.29 -17.26 -5.25
CA GLY A 97 -9.68 -17.14 -6.57
C GLY A 97 -8.90 -18.39 -6.97
N GLN A 98 -8.11 -18.98 -6.05
CA GLN A 98 -7.40 -20.23 -6.32
C GLN A 98 -8.36 -21.38 -6.66
N LYS A 99 -9.46 -21.54 -5.90
CA LYS A 99 -10.49 -22.53 -6.21
C LYS A 99 -11.07 -22.35 -7.62
N LYS A 100 -11.32 -21.11 -8.05
CA LYS A 100 -11.83 -20.82 -9.39
C LYS A 100 -10.80 -21.15 -10.48
N ILE A 101 -9.52 -20.87 -10.24
CA ILE A 101 -8.43 -21.24 -11.15
C ILE A 101 -8.33 -22.77 -11.28
N ASP A 102 -8.44 -23.50 -10.18
CA ASP A 102 -8.37 -24.97 -10.19
C ASP A 102 -9.54 -25.57 -10.98
N ILE A 103 -10.73 -24.99 -10.87
CA ILE A 103 -11.89 -25.37 -11.70
C ILE A 103 -11.60 -25.13 -13.19
N ILE A 104 -10.99 -23.99 -13.56
CA ILE A 104 -10.61 -23.71 -14.96
C ILE A 104 -9.60 -24.75 -15.44
N LYS A 105 -8.58 -25.09 -14.64
CA LYS A 105 -7.59 -26.12 -15.01
C LYS A 105 -8.22 -27.49 -15.26
N ALA A 106 -9.20 -27.87 -14.45
CA ALA A 106 -9.83 -29.19 -14.53
C ALA A 106 -10.77 -29.35 -15.73
N ASN A 107 -11.52 -28.30 -16.10
CA ASN A 107 -12.71 -28.44 -16.96
C ASN A 107 -12.65 -27.65 -18.28
N SER A 108 -11.50 -27.12 -18.68
CA SER A 108 -11.43 -26.16 -19.79
C SER A 108 -10.61 -26.61 -21.00
N THR A 109 -10.86 -25.93 -22.12
CA THR A 109 -10.10 -26.06 -23.37
C THR A 109 -8.64 -25.64 -23.20
N GLU A 110 -7.77 -26.04 -24.12
CA GLU A 110 -6.32 -25.76 -24.07
C GLU A 110 -6.00 -24.26 -23.91
N ALA A 111 -6.75 -23.39 -24.59
CA ALA A 111 -6.62 -21.94 -24.48
C ALA A 111 -6.93 -21.42 -23.05
N LEU A 112 -7.96 -21.96 -22.41
CA LEU A 112 -8.35 -21.59 -21.04
C LEU A 112 -7.38 -22.17 -19.99
N LYS A 113 -6.75 -23.32 -20.26
CA LYS A 113 -5.67 -23.84 -19.41
C LYS A 113 -4.48 -22.89 -19.38
N ASN A 114 -4.08 -22.33 -20.53
CA ASN A 114 -3.02 -21.31 -20.58
C ASN A 114 -3.38 -20.07 -19.77
N THR A 115 -4.62 -19.58 -19.88
CA THR A 115 -5.12 -18.47 -19.04
C THR A 115 -5.04 -18.81 -17.54
N ALA A 116 -5.37 -20.05 -17.15
CA ALA A 116 -5.29 -20.50 -15.77
C ALA A 116 -3.85 -20.56 -15.24
N VAL A 117 -2.87 -20.90 -16.09
CA VAL A 117 -1.43 -20.85 -15.74
C VAL A 117 -0.99 -19.41 -15.49
N THR A 118 -1.34 -18.48 -16.40
CA THR A 118 -1.04 -17.05 -16.23
C THR A 118 -1.68 -16.48 -14.96
N LEU A 119 -2.95 -16.79 -14.72
CA LEU A 119 -3.66 -16.37 -13.50
C LEU A 119 -3.01 -16.97 -12.25
N SER A 120 -2.64 -18.25 -12.26
CA SER A 120 -1.94 -18.88 -11.13
C SER A 120 -0.65 -18.14 -10.79
N LYS A 121 0.13 -17.73 -11.80
CA LYS A 121 1.35 -16.96 -11.59
C LYS A 121 1.04 -15.60 -10.94
N LYS A 122 0.04 -14.88 -11.45
CA LYS A 122 -0.37 -13.58 -10.90
C LYS A 122 -0.90 -13.66 -9.47
N PHE A 123 -1.65 -14.71 -9.14
CA PHE A 123 -2.11 -14.97 -7.77
C PHE A 123 -0.94 -15.24 -6.82
N LYS A 124 0.07 -15.99 -7.25
CA LYS A 124 1.30 -16.19 -6.46
C LYS A 124 2.09 -14.89 -6.28
N GLU A 125 2.27 -14.11 -7.34
CA GLU A 125 2.96 -12.80 -7.28
C GLU A 125 2.30 -11.88 -6.22
N ILE A 126 0.96 -11.81 -6.18
CA ILE A 126 0.28 -10.99 -5.18
C ILE A 126 0.30 -11.60 -3.77
N GLU A 127 0.20 -12.92 -3.64
CA GLU A 127 0.35 -13.60 -2.35
C GLU A 127 1.72 -13.30 -1.73
N GLU A 128 2.79 -13.38 -2.53
CA GLU A 128 4.14 -13.02 -2.12
C GLU A 128 4.25 -11.54 -1.72
N LEU A 129 3.60 -10.62 -2.43
CA LEU A 129 3.57 -9.19 -2.06
C LEU A 129 2.86 -8.95 -0.71
N ILE A 130 1.76 -9.66 -0.46
CA ILE A 130 0.98 -9.56 0.78
C ILE A 130 1.79 -10.08 1.99
N HIS A 131 2.66 -11.08 1.78
CA HIS A 131 3.48 -11.68 2.83
C HIS A 131 4.85 -11.01 3.00
N SER A 132 5.54 -10.61 1.93
CA SER A 132 6.86 -9.97 1.98
C SER A 132 6.85 -8.60 2.67
N LYS A 133 5.81 -7.78 2.45
CA LYS A 133 5.64 -6.50 3.17
C LYS A 133 5.42 -6.68 4.69
N GLN A 134 5.17 -7.90 5.17
CA GLN A 134 5.04 -8.20 6.61
C GLN A 134 6.40 -8.48 7.28
N GLU A 135 7.45 -8.78 6.52
CA GLU A 135 8.78 -9.12 7.06
C GLU A 135 9.69 -7.91 7.19
N SER A 136 9.59 -6.93 6.29
CA SER A 136 10.34 -5.67 6.37
C SER A 136 9.97 -4.84 7.61
N THR A 137 8.77 -5.03 8.18
CA THR A 137 8.34 -4.41 9.44
C THR A 137 8.80 -5.18 10.69
N LYS A 138 9.27 -6.43 10.57
CA LYS A 138 9.87 -7.20 11.68
C LYS A 138 11.40 -7.05 11.75
N ALA A 139 12.09 -6.93 10.61
CA ALA A 139 13.54 -6.74 10.57
C ALA A 139 13.99 -5.42 11.24
N GLY A 140 13.23 -4.33 11.08
CA GLY A 140 13.52 -3.04 11.75
C GLY A 140 13.37 -3.05 13.29
N LYS A 141 12.73 -4.07 13.87
CA LYS A 141 12.67 -4.27 15.33
C LYS A 141 13.86 -5.04 15.91
N ALA A 142 14.59 -5.80 15.09
CA ALA A 142 15.78 -6.52 15.53
C ALA A 142 17.02 -5.62 15.53
N GLU A 143 17.21 -4.80 14.49
CA GLU A 143 18.36 -3.88 14.39
C GLU A 143 18.33 -2.74 15.43
N SER A 144 17.14 -2.38 15.93
CA SER A 144 16.96 -1.33 16.94
C SER A 144 17.36 -1.75 18.38
N LYS A 145 17.58 -3.06 18.63
CA LYS A 145 18.03 -3.55 19.95
C LYS A 145 19.55 -3.78 20.03
N GLU A 146 20.23 -3.97 18.91
CA GLU A 146 21.67 -4.22 18.89
C GLU A 146 22.51 -2.94 18.83
N LYS A 147 21.97 -1.85 18.27
CA LYS A 147 22.65 -0.54 18.21
C LYS A 147 22.67 0.25 19.53
N LYS A 148 21.86 -0.11 20.53
CA LYS A 148 21.79 0.62 21.82
C LYS A 148 22.89 0.27 22.83
N LYS A 149 23.81 -0.65 22.51
CA LYS A 149 24.87 -1.09 23.43
C LYS A 149 26.28 -0.67 23.03
N ARG A 150 26.47 0.08 21.94
CA ARG A 150 27.81 0.35 21.38
C ARG A 150 28.21 1.82 21.16
N GLU A 151 27.39 2.80 21.50
CA GLU A 151 27.77 4.22 21.37
C GLU A 151 27.68 4.96 22.72
N THR A 152 28.41 4.45 23.71
CA THR A 152 28.87 5.27 24.84
C THR A 152 30.36 5.03 24.99
N THR A 153 31.15 5.64 24.11
CA THR A 153 32.54 6.01 24.41
C THR A 153 33.07 6.92 23.31
N LYS A 154 33.36 8.19 23.69
CA LYS A 154 34.54 8.99 23.28
C LYS A 154 34.65 9.42 21.80
N THR A 155 34.99 10.65 21.40
CA THR A 155 35.36 11.94 22.03
C THR A 155 35.26 13.00 20.93
N ALA A 156 35.24 14.27 21.33
CA ALA A 156 35.36 15.50 20.53
C ALA A 156 36.32 15.45 19.33
N GLU A 157 35.96 16.13 18.23
CA GLU A 157 36.70 17.31 17.75
C GLU A 157 35.96 18.10 16.65
N LYS A 158 36.09 19.42 16.80
CA LYS A 158 36.16 20.51 15.80
C LYS A 158 35.17 20.60 14.64
N VAL A 159 34.41 21.69 14.76
CA VAL A 159 33.80 22.49 13.70
C VAL A 159 34.80 22.82 12.59
N GLU A 160 34.42 22.51 11.35
CA GLU A 160 34.81 23.29 10.18
C GLU A 160 33.55 23.61 9.38
N GLU A 161 33.11 24.86 9.49
CA GLU A 161 32.03 25.43 8.69
C GLU A 161 32.51 25.57 7.24
N LYS A 162 32.03 24.70 6.35
CA LYS A 162 31.97 25.04 4.93
C LYS A 162 30.62 25.67 4.64
N LYS A 163 30.64 26.97 4.36
CA LYS A 163 29.57 27.69 3.68
C LYS A 163 29.42 27.08 2.29
N GLU A 164 28.41 26.23 2.10
CA GLU A 164 27.93 25.92 0.75
C GLU A 164 26.95 27.03 0.36
N GLU A 165 27.39 27.85 -0.59
CA GLU A 165 26.54 28.76 -1.34
C GLU A 165 25.37 27.96 -1.93
N ILE A 166 24.16 28.46 -1.70
CA ILE A 166 22.95 27.90 -2.29
C ILE A 166 22.91 28.44 -3.72
N ASP A 167 23.16 27.56 -4.68
CA ASP A 167 22.90 27.82 -6.10
C ASP A 167 21.38 28.06 -6.28
N GLU A 168 21.02 29.26 -6.70
CA GLU A 168 19.64 29.77 -6.77
C GLU A 168 18.79 29.11 -7.89
N THR A 169 19.28 28.02 -8.50
CA THR A 169 18.58 27.34 -9.60
C THR A 169 17.93 26.00 -9.27
N TYR A 170 18.07 25.46 -8.06
CA TYR A 170 17.47 24.16 -7.71
C TYR A 170 16.71 24.17 -6.38
N LEU A 171 15.45 24.60 -6.46
CA LEU A 171 14.41 24.23 -5.49
C LEU A 171 13.96 22.78 -5.75
N ASP A 172 14.90 21.84 -5.58
CA ASP A 172 14.64 20.41 -5.79
C ASP A 172 14.10 19.75 -4.51
N ILE A 173 13.15 18.84 -4.70
CA ILE A 173 12.58 17.99 -3.66
C ILE A 173 13.68 17.17 -2.98
N GLU A 174 14.73 16.78 -3.71
CA GLU A 174 15.89 16.06 -3.15
C GLU A 174 16.65 16.88 -2.08
N TYR A 175 16.74 18.20 -2.26
CA TYR A 175 17.37 19.08 -1.26
C TYR A 175 16.50 19.21 -0.01
N LEU A 176 15.18 19.34 -0.16
CA LEU A 176 14.25 19.35 0.97
C LEU A 176 14.29 18.03 1.74
N GLU A 177 14.38 16.89 1.05
CA GLU A 177 14.55 15.59 1.70
C GLU A 177 15.86 15.51 2.50
N SER A 178 16.96 16.05 1.98
CA SER A 178 18.25 16.10 2.68
C SER A 178 18.16 16.91 3.99
N LEU A 179 17.48 18.07 3.96
CA LEU A 179 17.26 18.90 5.15
C LEU A 179 16.37 18.20 6.19
N CYS A 180 15.31 17.54 5.74
CA CYS A 180 14.43 16.75 6.61
C CYS A 180 15.17 15.57 7.26
N ARG A 181 16.03 14.87 6.52
CA ARG A 181 16.86 13.78 7.06
C ARG A 181 17.87 14.28 8.10
N LYS A 182 18.43 15.47 7.89
CA LYS A 182 19.36 16.13 8.83
C LYS A 182 18.66 16.80 10.02
N LYS A 183 17.32 16.81 10.06
CA LYS A 183 16.50 17.55 11.05
C LYS A 183 16.85 19.05 11.13
N ASP A 184 17.29 19.64 10.02
CA ASP A 184 17.66 21.05 9.96
C ASP A 184 16.41 21.93 9.78
N VAL A 185 15.75 22.23 10.89
CA VAL A 185 14.52 23.02 10.93
C VAL A 185 14.74 24.44 10.37
N LYS A 186 15.92 25.03 10.57
CA LYS A 186 16.22 26.38 10.07
C LYS A 186 16.38 26.38 8.55
N GLY A 187 17.06 25.37 8.00
CA GLY A 187 17.18 25.15 6.56
C GLY A 187 15.83 24.96 5.88
N VAL A 188 14.95 24.13 6.45
CA VAL A 188 13.59 23.90 5.91
C VAL A 188 12.76 25.19 5.90
N ILE A 189 12.81 25.99 6.98
CA ILE A 189 12.09 27.27 7.02
C ILE A 189 12.61 28.24 5.97
N LYS A 190 13.93 28.26 5.72
CA LYS A 190 14.55 29.10 4.68
C LYS A 190 14.09 28.65 3.28
N TYR A 191 14.09 27.35 3.02
CA TYR A 191 13.61 26.74 1.77
C TYR A 191 12.14 27.11 1.47
N ILE A 192 11.25 26.98 2.46
CA ILE A 192 9.83 27.34 2.32
C ILE A 192 9.66 28.85 2.06
N LYS A 193 10.48 29.70 2.69
CA LYS A 193 10.43 31.15 2.45
C LYS A 193 10.86 31.51 1.04
N GLU A 194 11.84 30.81 0.47
CA GLU A 194 12.31 31.09 -0.88
C GLU A 194 11.33 30.58 -1.95
N LEU A 195 10.71 29.41 -1.75
CA LEU A 195 9.59 28.93 -2.57
C LEU A 195 8.44 29.94 -2.65
N LYS A 196 8.12 30.59 -1.53
CA LYS A 196 7.05 31.60 -1.47
C LYS A 196 7.38 32.91 -2.17
N LYS A 197 8.65 33.18 -2.50
CA LYS A 197 9.04 34.37 -3.29
C LYS A 197 9.07 34.09 -4.79
N THR A 198 9.23 32.82 -5.17
CA THR A 198 9.30 32.36 -6.57
C THR A 198 7.93 31.97 -7.14
N MET A 199 6.88 31.92 -6.31
CA MET A 199 5.47 31.88 -6.70
C MET A 199 4.84 33.27 -6.64
#